data_AF-A0A2Z3UV68-F1
#
_entry.id   AF-A0A2Z3UV68-F1
#
_cell.length_a   1.000
_cell.length_b   1.000
_cell.length_c   1.000
_cell.angle_alpha   90.00
_cell.angle_beta   90.00
_cell.angle_gamma   90.00
#
_symmetry.space_group_name_H-M   'P 1'
#
loop_
_entity.id
_entity.type
_entity.pdbx_description
1 polymer ?
#
loop_
_entity_poly.entity_id
_entity_poly.type
_entity_poly.pdbx_seq_one_letter_code
_entity_poly.pdbx_strand_id
1 'polypeptide(L)'
;MWGLLFAPLPFPTGKTVKIAWRMTGSGPLRVSATHPDGTRATFAFGPEEHSGSNWKRPGDEWGTGLVFPKAGCWKVRLSRDTGTGEVWLPVR
;
A
#
# COMPACT_ATOMS: atom_id res chain seq x y z
N MET A 1 3.21 -1.44 11.12
CA MET A 1 2.82 -0.71 9.89
C MET A 1 1.33 -0.45 9.93
N TRP A 2 0.88 0.67 9.40
CA TRP A 2 -0.53 1.07 9.32
C TRP A 2 -0.88 1.54 7.91
N GLY A 3 -2.12 1.34 7.48
CA GLY A 3 -2.65 1.86 6.21
C GLY A 3 -3.95 2.63 6.42
N LEU A 4 -4.02 3.87 5.94
CA LEU A 4 -5.24 4.66 5.83
C LEU A 4 -5.76 4.54 4.40
N LEU A 5 -6.93 3.92 4.25
CA LEU A 5 -7.53 3.64 2.95
C LEU A 5 -8.39 4.84 2.52
N PHE A 6 -8.19 5.34 1.30
CA PHE A 6 -9.01 6.42 0.72
C PHE A 6 -10.10 5.87 -0.22
N ALA A 7 -10.40 4.58 -0.12
CA ALA A 7 -11.51 3.92 -0.80
C ALA A 7 -12.11 2.87 0.15
N PRO A 8 -13.41 2.54 0.02
CA PRO A 8 -14.01 1.47 0.80
C PRO A 8 -13.51 0.09 0.35
N LEU A 9 -13.45 -0.85 1.29
CA LEU A 9 -13.25 -2.26 0.97
C LEU A 9 -14.58 -2.95 0.63
N PRO A 10 -14.56 -3.98 -0.23
CA PRO A 10 -13.46 -4.36 -1.11
C PRO A 10 -13.24 -3.30 -2.21
N PHE A 11 -11.97 -3.10 -2.59
CA PHE A 11 -11.62 -2.10 -3.59
C PHE A 11 -12.16 -2.45 -4.98
N PRO A 12 -12.48 -1.46 -5.81
CA PRO A 12 -12.85 -1.70 -7.20
C PRO A 12 -11.64 -2.09 -8.06
N THR A 13 -11.81 -3.12 -8.87
CA THR A 13 -10.87 -3.53 -9.92
C THR A 13 -10.63 -2.39 -10.93
N GLY A 14 -9.38 -2.23 -11.37
CA GLY A 14 -8.99 -1.31 -12.45
C GLY A 14 -9.06 0.17 -12.09
N LYS A 15 -9.32 0.53 -10.83
CA LYS A 15 -9.31 1.90 -10.34
C LYS A 15 -8.08 2.16 -9.48
N THR A 16 -7.61 3.41 -9.53
CA THR A 16 -6.55 3.87 -8.63
C THR A 16 -7.10 3.97 -7.20
N VAL A 17 -6.48 3.22 -6.30
CA VAL A 17 -6.74 3.26 -4.87
C VAL A 17 -5.60 3.98 -4.19
N LYS A 18 -5.90 5.13 -3.57
CA LYS A 18 -4.93 5.82 -2.73
C LYS A 18 -4.88 5.18 -1.34
N ILE A 19 -3.67 4.92 -0.87
CA ILE A 19 -3.40 4.47 0.50
C ILE A 19 -2.26 5.30 1.07
N ALA A 20 -2.46 5.84 2.26
CA ALA A 20 -1.38 6.41 3.05
C ALA A 20 -0.87 5.37 4.03
N TRP A 21 0.45 5.20 4.09
CA TRP A 21 1.13 4.22 4.91
C TRP A 21 1.90 4.91 6.02
N ARG A 22 1.93 4.27 7.19
CA ARG A 22 2.84 4.61 8.29
C ARG A 22 3.68 3.39 8.62
N MET A 23 4.99 3.53 8.48
CA MET A 23 5.91 2.41 8.70
C MET A 23 7.17 2.86 9.42
N THR A 24 7.50 2.19 10.51
CA THR A 24 8.76 2.35 11.24
C THR A 24 9.90 1.65 10.50
N GLY A 25 11.13 2.03 10.82
CA GLY A 25 12.34 1.57 10.12
C GLY A 25 12.88 2.66 9.19
N SER A 26 14.06 2.42 8.62
CA SER A 26 14.86 3.42 7.90
C SER A 26 14.96 3.13 6.39
N GLY A 27 15.46 4.11 5.64
CA GLY A 27 15.72 4.00 4.20
C GLY A 27 14.55 4.46 3.34
N PRO A 28 14.50 4.09 2.05
CA PRO A 28 13.32 4.28 1.20
C PRO A 28 12.27 3.19 1.45
N LEU A 29 10.98 3.49 1.20
CA LEU A 29 9.93 2.48 1.23
C LEU A 29 9.87 1.74 -0.11
N ARG A 30 9.85 0.42 -0.05
CA ARG A 30 9.58 -0.46 -1.20
C ARG A 30 8.24 -1.15 -1.01
N VAL A 31 7.38 -1.09 -2.01
CA VAL A 31 6.02 -1.63 -1.96
C VAL A 31 5.79 -2.59 -3.13
N SER A 32 5.16 -3.73 -2.85
CA SER A 32 4.68 -4.66 -3.87
C SER A 32 3.29 -5.16 -3.51
N ALA A 33 2.41 -5.30 -4.50
CA ALA A 33 1.09 -5.90 -4.33
C ALA A 33 0.90 -7.06 -5.32
N THR A 34 0.63 -8.25 -4.78
CA THR A 34 0.59 -9.52 -5.53
C THR A 34 -0.67 -10.32 -5.23
N HIS A 35 -1.32 -10.80 -6.29
CA HIS A 35 -2.41 -11.77 -6.22
C HIS A 35 -1.82 -13.20 -6.03
N PRO A 36 -2.57 -14.18 -5.46
CA PRO A 36 -2.09 -15.54 -5.24
C PRO A 36 -1.55 -16.27 -6.47
N ASP A 37 -2.00 -15.90 -7.68
CA ASP A 37 -1.50 -16.48 -8.93
C ASP A 37 -0.28 -15.75 -9.52
N GLY A 38 0.33 -14.82 -8.77
CA GLY A 38 1.51 -14.08 -9.19
C GLY A 38 1.23 -12.78 -9.95
N THR A 39 -0.05 -12.48 -10.27
CA THR A 39 -0.40 -11.18 -10.89
C THR A 39 0.03 -10.03 -9.98
N ARG A 40 0.62 -8.97 -10.55
CA ARG A 40 1.05 -7.77 -9.81
C ARG A 40 0.11 -6.59 -10.07
N ALA A 41 -0.14 -5.79 -9.03
CA ALA A 41 -0.76 -4.48 -9.19
C ALA A 41 0.25 -3.50 -9.78
N THR A 42 -0.24 -2.44 -10.43
CA THR A 42 0.61 -1.36 -10.94
C THR A 42 0.47 -0.11 -10.07
N PHE A 43 1.47 0.76 -10.14
CA PHE A 43 1.42 2.07 -9.49
C PHE A 43 0.91 3.10 -10.49
N ALA A 44 -0.14 3.82 -10.11
CA ALA A 44 -0.48 5.10 -10.72
C ALA A 44 0.46 6.21 -10.23
N PHE A 45 0.92 6.11 -8.97
CA PHE A 45 1.94 6.97 -8.36
C PHE A 45 2.54 6.32 -7.10
N GLY A 46 3.67 6.84 -6.61
CA GLY A 46 4.36 6.35 -5.42
C GLY A 46 5.18 5.06 -5.61
N PRO A 47 5.79 4.54 -4.52
CA PRO A 47 5.74 5.07 -3.15
C PRO A 47 6.45 6.42 -3.03
N GLU A 48 5.73 7.42 -2.53
CA GLU A 48 6.22 8.78 -2.31
C GLU A 48 6.27 9.09 -0.82
N GLU A 49 7.34 9.72 -0.35
CA GLU A 49 7.47 10.16 1.04
C GLU A 49 6.67 11.44 1.28
N HIS A 50 6.04 11.54 2.45
CA HIS A 50 5.35 12.74 2.91
C HIS A 50 5.96 13.25 4.22
N SER A 51 6.08 14.57 4.36
CA SER A 51 6.53 15.22 5.60
C SER A 51 5.56 15.02 6.77
N GLY A 52 4.35 14.53 6.50
CA GLY A 52 3.40 14.05 7.48
C GLY A 52 1.96 14.55 7.25
N SER A 53 1.07 14.14 8.14
CA SER A 53 -0.34 14.53 8.14
C SER A 53 -0.86 14.68 9.57
N ASN A 54 -2.15 15.03 9.69
CA ASN A 54 -2.89 14.96 10.94
C ASN A 54 -3.21 13.51 11.37
N TRP A 55 -3.02 12.52 10.50
CA TRP A 55 -3.17 11.11 10.85
C TRP A 55 -1.92 10.61 11.57
N LYS A 56 -2.01 10.56 12.91
CA LYS A 56 -0.89 10.20 13.79
C LYS A 56 -0.84 8.69 14.01
N ARG A 57 0.22 8.06 13.50
CA ARG A 57 0.63 6.68 13.79
C ARG A 57 2.15 6.61 13.81
N PRO A 58 2.76 5.61 14.47
CA PRO A 58 4.21 5.42 14.45
C PRO A 58 4.78 5.21 13.04
N GLY A 59 5.89 5.89 12.75
CA GLY A 59 6.67 5.75 11.52
C GLY A 59 6.50 6.89 10.51
N ASP A 60 7.35 6.85 9.50
CA ASP A 60 7.36 7.80 8.38
C ASP A 60 6.10 7.61 7.54
N GLU A 61 5.65 8.69 6.91
CA GLU A 61 4.43 8.68 6.09
C GLU A 61 4.77 8.53 4.61
N TRP A 62 4.06 7.63 3.93
CA TRP A 62 4.25 7.35 2.51
C TRP A 62 2.91 7.23 1.79
N GLY A 63 2.85 7.65 0.53
CA GLY A 63 1.66 7.56 -0.31
C GLY A 63 1.85 6.59 -1.48
N THR A 64 0.82 5.81 -1.79
CA THR A 64 0.76 5.01 -3.03
C THR A 64 -0.60 5.15 -3.69
N GLY A 65 -0.62 5.17 -5.02
CA GLY A 65 -1.81 4.93 -5.82
C GLY A 65 -1.68 3.58 -6.52
N LEU A 66 -2.38 2.56 -6.05
CA LEU A 66 -2.32 1.21 -6.62
C LEU A 66 -3.51 0.95 -7.55
N VAL A 67 -3.27 0.26 -8.66
CA VAL A 67 -4.31 -0.24 -9.57
C VAL A 67 -4.27 -1.76 -9.56
N PHE A 68 -5.34 -2.38 -9.05
CA PHE A 68 -5.49 -3.83 -8.99
C PHE A 68 -6.22 -4.32 -10.26
N PRO A 69 -5.57 -5.09 -11.15
CA PRO A 69 -6.15 -5.45 -12.46
C PRO A 69 -7.28 -6.49 -12.38
N LYS A 70 -7.49 -7.12 -11.23
CA LYS A 70 -8.56 -8.10 -11.02
C LYS A 70 -8.97 -8.25 -9.56
N ALA A 71 -10.17 -8.80 -9.39
CA ALA A 71 -10.73 -9.20 -8.11
C ALA A 71 -9.88 -10.28 -7.41
N GLY A 72 -10.03 -10.38 -6.10
CA GLY A 72 -9.34 -11.35 -5.26
C GLY A 72 -8.74 -10.73 -4.00
N CYS A 73 -8.00 -11.53 -3.24
CA CYS A 73 -7.34 -11.10 -2.01
C CYS A 73 -5.86 -10.82 -2.31
N TRP A 74 -5.46 -9.55 -2.27
CA TRP A 74 -4.14 -9.10 -2.68
C TRP A 74 -3.21 -8.96 -1.48
N LYS A 75 -2.06 -9.62 -1.52
CA LYS A 75 -0.98 -9.43 -0.54
C LYS A 75 -0.21 -8.17 -0.89
N VAL A 76 -0.27 -7.16 -0.03
CA VAL A 76 0.57 -5.96 -0.11
C VAL A 76 1.69 -6.06 0.90
N ARG A 77 2.93 -6.06 0.41
CA ARG A 77 4.15 -6.09 1.21
C ARG A 77 4.83 -4.74 1.14
N LEU A 78 5.15 -4.20 2.30
CA LEU A 78 5.93 -2.98 2.50
C LEU A 78 7.25 -3.37 3.15
N SER A 79 8.36 -2.83 2.64
CA SER A 79 9.69 -3.04 3.23
C SER A 79 10.47 -1.75 3.34
N ARG A 80 11.15 -1.61 4.47
CA ARG A 80 12.21 -0.65 4.79
C ARG A 80 13.53 -1.42 4.80
N ASP A 81 14.65 -0.75 5.04
CA ASP A 81 15.94 -1.45 5.17
C ASP A 81 16.00 -2.29 6.46
N THR A 82 15.26 -1.87 7.49
CA THR A 82 15.27 -2.48 8.83
C THR A 82 13.93 -3.10 9.24
N GLY A 83 12.99 -3.28 8.31
CA GLY A 83 11.69 -3.86 8.64
C GLY A 83 10.82 -4.22 7.45
N THR A 84 9.88 -5.14 7.66
CA THR A 84 8.87 -5.53 6.66
C THR A 84 7.50 -5.59 7.34
N GLY A 85 6.44 -5.27 6.59
CA GLY A 85 5.06 -5.48 7.01
C GLY A 85 4.21 -5.93 5.82
N GLU A 86 3.18 -6.71 6.11
CA GLU A 86 2.28 -7.28 5.09
C GLU A 86 0.83 -7.07 5.49
N VAL A 87 -0.04 -6.86 4.50
CA VAL A 87 -1.49 -6.76 4.66
C VAL A 87 -2.18 -7.41 3.48
N TRP A 88 -3.38 -7.96 3.71
CA TRP A 88 -4.22 -8.53 2.66
C TRP A 88 -5.41 -7.60 2.40
N LEU A 89 -5.60 -7.22 1.13
CA LEU A 89 -6.63 -6.27 0.71
C LEU A 89 -7.60 -6.95 -0.26
N PRO A 90 -8.91 -7.01 0.06
CA PRO A 90 -9.90 -7.59 -0.85
C PRO A 90 -10.24 -6.60 -1.97
N VAL A 91 -10.33 -7.12 -3.21
CA VAL A 91 -10.67 -6.40 -4.45
C VAL A 91 -11.84 -7.11 -5.13
N ARG A 92 -12.78 -6.35 -5.69
CA ARG A 92 -13.94 -6.85 -6.46
C ARG A 92 -14.13 -6.09 -7.77
#